data_AF-A0A7J3DPU5-F1
#
_entry.id   AF-A0A7J3DPU5-F1
#
_cell.length_a   1.000
_cell.length_b   1.000
_cell.length_c   1.000
_cell.angle_alpha   90.00
_cell.angle_beta   90.00
_cell.angle_gamma   90.00
#
_symmetry.space_group_name_H-M   'P 1'
#
loop_
_entity.id
_entity.type
_entity.pdbx_description
1 polymer ?
#
loop_
_entity_poly.entity_id
_entity_poly.type
_entity_poly.pdbx_seq_one_letter_code
_entity_poly.pdbx_strand_id
1 'polypeptide(L)'
;MNHKEIKERCKNVKFICRVYLEGYDFVYDGSSNFGKGAGANIILKQGSRKGEGLFEISEIYSNIIIQEAKDCNLPENYIKEKL
;
A
#
# COMPACT_ATOMS: atom_id res chain seq x y z
N MET A 1 -0.18 6.97 4.91
CA MET A 1 -0.84 7.51 3.70
C MET A 1 -1.88 8.55 4.12
N ASN A 2 -2.01 9.69 3.42
CA ASN A 2 -2.95 10.75 3.80
C ASN A 2 -4.36 10.44 3.28
N HIS A 3 -5.39 10.61 4.11
CA HIS A 3 -6.79 10.42 3.72
C HIS A 3 -7.18 11.29 2.51
N LYS A 4 -6.57 12.46 2.34
CA LYS A 4 -6.80 13.34 1.18
C LYS A 4 -6.29 12.71 -0.12
N GLU A 5 -5.06 12.21 -0.13
CA GLU A 5 -4.45 11.57 -1.32
C GLU A 5 -5.23 10.31 -1.71
N ILE A 6 -5.64 9.51 -0.71
CA ILE A 6 -6.47 8.33 -0.95
C ILE A 6 -7.80 8.74 -1.55
N LYS A 7 -8.46 9.82 -1.12
CA LYS A 7 -9.73 10.27 -1.73
C LYS A 7 -9.55 10.84 -3.13
N GLU A 8 -8.45 11.54 -3.39
CA GLU A 8 -8.16 12.11 -4.72
C GLU A 8 -7.89 11.00 -5.75
N ARG A 9 -7.12 9.99 -5.37
CA ARG A 9 -6.89 8.81 -6.20
C ARG A 9 -8.14 7.93 -6.23
N CYS A 10 -8.77 7.75 -5.07
CA CYS A 10 -9.86 6.83 -4.82
C CYS A 10 -11.22 7.50 -4.53
N LYS A 11 -11.97 7.86 -5.58
CA LYS A 11 -13.25 8.59 -5.50
C LYS A 11 -14.35 7.88 -4.71
N ASN A 12 -14.27 6.55 -4.56
CA ASN A 12 -15.23 5.72 -3.82
C ASN A 12 -14.59 4.94 -2.66
N VAL A 13 -13.53 5.49 -2.05
CA VAL A 13 -12.90 4.85 -0.90
C VAL A 13 -13.70 5.08 0.38
N LYS A 14 -13.84 4.04 1.20
CA LYS A 14 -14.43 4.14 2.53
C LYS A 14 -13.43 3.68 3.58
N PHE A 15 -13.11 4.57 4.51
CA PHE A 15 -12.33 4.19 5.68
C PHE A 15 -13.18 3.30 6.58
N ILE A 16 -12.66 2.12 6.94
CA ILE A 16 -13.33 1.18 7.84
C ILE A 16 -12.90 1.49 9.27
N CYS A 17 -11.61 1.29 9.58
CA CYS A 17 -11.07 1.46 10.93
C CYS A 17 -9.53 1.49 10.92
N ARG A 18 -8.94 1.66 12.10
CA ARG A 18 -7.51 1.45 12.31
C ARG A 18 -7.24 0.00 12.68
N VAL A 19 -6.29 -0.64 12.01
CA VAL A 19 -5.84 -2.01 12.28
C VAL A 19 -4.39 -1.99 12.74
N TYR A 20 -3.97 -3.06 13.42
CA TYR A 20 -2.59 -3.23 13.86
C TYR A 20 -2.00 -4.48 13.23
N LEU A 21 -0.85 -4.33 12.58
CA LEU A 21 -0.02 -5.43 12.13
C LEU A 21 1.00 -5.76 13.22
N GLU A 22 0.84 -6.92 13.84
CA GLU A 22 1.78 -7.45 14.83
C GLU A 22 2.91 -8.22 14.14
N GLY A 23 4.13 -8.07 14.65
CA GLY A 23 5.32 -8.69 14.07
C GLY A 23 5.85 -7.98 12.82
N TYR A 24 5.34 -6.77 12.53
CA TYR A 24 5.80 -5.94 11.42
C TYR A 24 6.17 -4.53 11.89
N ASP A 25 7.13 -3.94 11.19
CA ASP A 25 7.52 -2.55 11.33
C ASP A 25 7.48 -1.84 9.98
N PHE A 26 7.39 -0.52 10.02
CA PHE A 26 7.26 0.33 8.85
C PHE A 26 8.59 1.02 8.57
N VAL A 27 9.06 0.93 7.33
CA VAL A 27 10.32 1.52 6.88
C VAL A 27 10.12 2.36 5.62
N TYR A 28 10.99 3.35 5.45
CA TYR A 28 11.16 4.01 4.17
C TYR A 28 12.45 3.50 3.53
N ASP A 29 12.33 2.76 2.44
CA ASP A 29 13.46 2.21 1.71
C ASP A 29 13.20 2.18 0.19
N GLY A 30 14.22 1.78 -0.56
CA GLY A 30 14.21 1.81 -2.03
C GLY A 30 14.19 3.22 -2.61
N SER A 31 13.96 3.30 -3.92
CA SER A 31 13.80 4.55 -4.66
C SER A 31 12.56 4.48 -5.54
N SER A 32 11.58 5.35 -5.29
CA SER A 32 10.39 5.44 -6.12
C SER A 32 10.53 6.57 -7.14
N ASN A 33 10.22 6.28 -8.41
CA ASN A 33 10.16 7.29 -9.46
C ASN A 33 8.96 8.24 -9.29
N PHE A 34 7.86 7.74 -8.70
CA PHE A 34 6.64 8.52 -8.44
C PHE A 34 6.79 9.49 -7.26
N GLY A 35 7.47 9.09 -6.19
CA GLY A 35 7.63 9.91 -4.98
C GLY A 35 8.90 10.77 -4.95
N LYS A 36 9.81 10.59 -5.92
CA LYS A 36 11.18 11.17 -5.92
C LYS A 36 11.91 10.95 -4.58
N GLY A 37 11.75 9.76 -4.02
CA GLY A 37 12.24 9.42 -2.69
C GLY A 37 11.96 7.98 -2.30
N ALA A 38 12.34 7.62 -1.07
CA ALA A 38 12.15 6.29 -0.54
C ALA A 38 10.66 5.92 -0.45
N GLY A 39 10.34 4.72 -0.91
CA GLY A 39 8.99 4.16 -0.84
C GLY A 39 8.66 3.71 0.59
N ALA A 40 7.38 3.70 0.91
CA ALA A 40 6.87 3.20 2.18
C ALA A 40 6.71 1.67 2.10
N ASN A 41 7.42 0.91 2.94
CA ASN A 41 7.38 -0.55 2.98
C ASN A 41 7.16 -1.08 4.41
N ILE A 42 6.77 -2.36 4.50
CA ILE A 42 6.65 -3.09 5.77
C ILE A 42 7.62 -4.26 5.79
N ILE A 43 8.27 -4.48 6.93
CA ILE A 43 9.22 -5.57 7.15
C ILE A 43 8.83 -6.40 8.37
N LEU A 44 9.19 -7.68 8.35
CA LEU A 44 9.06 -8.54 9.52
C LEU A 44 9.99 -8.06 10.63
N LYS A 45 9.42 -7.83 11.82
CA LYS A 45 10.15 -7.47 13.04
C LYS A 45 9.37 -7.94 14.26
N GLN A 46 9.81 -9.05 14.85
CA GLN A 46 9.16 -9.62 16.02
C GLN A 46 9.08 -8.62 17.18
N GLY A 47 7.96 -8.64 17.90
CA GLY A 47 7.68 -7.70 18.99
C GLY A 47 7.30 -6.29 18.53
N SER A 48 7.30 -6.00 17.22
CA SER A 48 6.82 -4.72 16.69
C SER A 48 5.32 -4.73 16.44
N ARG A 49 4.70 -3.56 16.53
CA ARG A 49 3.28 -3.36 16.25
C ARG A 49 3.09 -2.03 15.53
N LYS A 50 2.61 -2.08 14.29
CA LYS A 50 2.33 -0.88 13.49
C LYS A 50 0.84 -0.69 13.28
N GLY A 51 0.34 0.51 13.59
CA GLY A 51 -1.06 0.87 13.39
C GLY A 51 -1.29 1.59 12.06
N GLU A 52 -2.12 1.03 11.19
CA GLU A 52 -2.43 1.53 9.85
C GLU A 52 -3.94 1.64 9.61
N GLY A 53 -4.35 2.39 8.57
CA GLY A 53 -5.75 2.54 8.20
C GLY A 53 -6.22 1.43 7.27
N LEU A 54 -7.36 0.81 7.58
CA LEU A 54 -8.04 -0.14 6.71
C LEU A 54 -9.11 0.59 5.89
N PHE A 55 -9.08 0.37 4.58
CA PHE A 55 -9.99 1.00 3.63
C PHE A 55 -10.67 -0.06 2.78
N GLU A 56 -11.97 0.13 2.55
CA GLU A 56 -12.73 -0.56 1.53
C GLU A 56 -12.55 0.20 0.20
N ILE A 57 -12.15 -0.52 -0.84
CA ILE A 57 -11.96 0.03 -2.19
C ILE A 57 -12.88 -0.69 -3.18
N SER A 58 -13.42 0.04 -4.16
CA SER A 58 -14.20 -0.56 -5.25
C SER A 58 -13.28 -1.32 -6.22
N GLU A 59 -13.82 -2.32 -6.94
CA GLU A 59 -13.08 -3.17 -7.88
C GLU A 59 -12.27 -2.41 -8.95
N ILE A 60 -12.74 -1.23 -9.38
CA ILE A 60 -12.03 -0.31 -10.28
C ILE A 60 -10.63 0.07 -9.75
N TYR A 61 -10.45 0.12 -8.43
CA TYR A 61 -9.17 0.44 -7.80
C TYR A 61 -8.19 -0.72 -7.77
N SER A 62 -8.66 -1.96 -7.82
CA SER A 62 -7.76 -3.11 -7.94
C SER A 62 -6.92 -2.99 -9.22
N ASN A 63 -7.54 -2.57 -10.33
CA ASN A 63 -6.83 -2.33 -11.58
C ASN A 63 -5.77 -1.21 -11.49
N ILE A 64 -6.01 -0.18 -10.68
CA ILE A 64 -5.02 0.89 -10.46
C ILE A 64 -3.82 0.35 -9.67
N ILE A 65 -4.06 -0.42 -8.60
CA ILE A 65 -2.99 -1.04 -7.82
C ILE A 65 -2.16 -2.00 -8.70
N ILE A 66 -2.83 -2.81 -9.53
CA ILE A 66 -2.18 -3.70 -10.49
C ILE A 66 -1.35 -2.91 -11.51
N GLN A 67 -1.87 -1.77 -12.01
CA GLN A 67 -1.14 -0.94 -12.95
C GLN A 67 0.07 -0.26 -12.29
N GLU A 68 -0.07 0.29 -11.08
CA GLU A 68 1.06 0.84 -10.32
C GLU A 68 2.13 -0.23 -10.04
N ALA A 69 1.72 -1.46 -9.72
CA ALA A 69 2.63 -2.59 -9.53
C ALA A 69 3.42 -2.91 -10.82
N LYS A 70 2.75 -2.90 -11.98
CA LYS A 70 3.39 -3.06 -13.30
C LYS A 70 4.34 -1.90 -13.61
N ASP A 71 3.94 -0.67 -13.33
CA ASP A 71 4.76 0.52 -13.57
C ASP A 71 6.02 0.54 -12.66
N CYS A 72 5.95 -0.12 -11.50
CA CYS A 72 7.09 -0.37 -10.63
C CYS A 72 7.93 -1.60 -11.04
N ASN A 73 7.64 -2.22 -12.19
CA ASN A 73 8.28 -3.45 -12.68
C ASN A 73 8.25 -4.61 -11.69
N LEU A 74 7.19 -4.72 -10.88
CA LEU A 74 7.03 -5.89 -10.03
C LEU A 74 6.82 -7.15 -10.89
N PRO A 75 7.39 -8.30 -10.51
CA PRO A 75 7.25 -9.53 -11.28
C PRO A 75 5.77 -9.93 -11.49
N GLU A 76 5.41 -10.34 -12.70
CA GLU A 76 4.02 -10.63 -13.04
C GLU A 76 3.43 -11.79 -12.22
N ASN A 77 4.26 -12.76 -11.85
CA ASN A 77 3.87 -13.84 -10.94
C ASN A 77 3.58 -13.33 -9.52
N TYR A 78 4.32 -12.34 -9.03
CA TYR A 78 4.08 -11.70 -7.74
C TYR A 78 2.73 -10.97 -7.74
N ILE A 79 2.44 -10.22 -8.81
CA ILE A 79 1.17 -9.51 -8.96
C ILE A 79 -0.01 -10.51 -8.93
N LYS A 80 0.04 -11.57 -9.74
CA LYS A 80 -1.04 -12.59 -9.82
C LYS A 80 -1.29 -13.34 -8.51
N GLU A 81 -0.27 -13.54 -7.67
CA GLU A 81 -0.41 -14.28 -6.40
C GLU A 81 -0.91 -13.40 -5.25
N LYS A 82 -0.62 -12.09 -5.29
CA LYS A 82 -0.80 -11.19 -4.14
C LYS A 82 -1.83 -10.08 -4.35
N LEU A 83 -2.27 -9.80 -5.58
CA LEU A 83 -3.19 -8.71 -5.95
C LEU A 83 -4.30 -9.23 -6.87
#